data_AF-A0A368K3U1-F1
#
_entry.id   AF-A0A368K3U1-F1
#
_cell.length_a   1.000
_cell.length_b   1.000
_cell.length_c   1.000
_cell.angle_alpha   90.00
_cell.angle_beta   90.00
_cell.angle_gamma   90.00
#
_symmetry.space_group_name_H-M   'P 1'
#
loop_
_entity.id
_entity.type
_entity.pdbx_description
1 polymer ?
#
loop_
_entity_poly.entity_id
_entity_poly.type
_entity_poly.pdbx_seq_one_letter_code
_entity_poly.pdbx_strand_id
1 'polypeptide(L)'
;MKILLKNELVSMPDLRHRLRQLRWFRASFRTNARLVTETYGVGFEVDEKKLTRAFLGWVETVNAQKDYAGLDRKDFIIFAAGLVLCELIREQPAKALPRRLGAKPVDLSMREIVDFWPEGFLYTNFCIGAVAAIFQQEFGEARSIDKCADELRTWWSYKENIAEMPSYAIAFLDKFLGMEPNWLVPDIASARAAIRKALGEGRPSEALGGL
;
A
#
# COMPACT_ATOMS: atom_id res chain seq x y z
N MET A 1 10.75 1.68 -9.41
CA MET A 1 10.65 2.05 -7.99
C MET A 1 11.24 0.91 -7.19
N LYS A 2 12.17 1.19 -6.27
CA LYS A 2 12.75 0.15 -5.42
C LYS A 2 11.89 -0.08 -4.17
N ILE A 3 11.78 -1.34 -3.75
CA ILE A 3 11.12 -1.71 -2.50
C ILE A 3 12.15 -1.68 -1.37
N LEU A 4 12.24 -0.56 -0.65
CA LEU A 4 13.30 -0.34 0.35
C LEU A 4 13.07 -1.15 1.63
N LEU A 5 11.84 -1.12 2.14
CA LEU A 5 11.48 -1.67 3.43
C LEU A 5 11.43 -3.21 3.47
N LYS A 6 11.34 -3.87 2.30
CA LYS A 6 11.15 -5.33 2.22
C LYS A 6 12.21 -6.10 3.02
N ASN A 7 13.49 -5.78 2.81
CA ASN A 7 14.58 -6.56 3.40
C ASN A 7 14.58 -6.49 4.92
N GLU A 8 14.29 -5.31 5.48
CA GLU A 8 14.13 -5.11 6.92
C GLU A 8 12.98 -5.95 7.49
N LEU A 9 11.82 -5.95 6.82
CA LEU A 9 10.62 -6.62 7.32
C LEU A 9 10.64 -8.13 7.15
N VAL A 10 11.23 -8.66 6.08
CA VAL A 10 11.29 -10.12 5.82
C VAL A 10 12.02 -10.86 6.95
N SER A 11 12.97 -10.21 7.62
CA SER A 11 13.67 -10.78 8.78
C SER A 11 12.83 -10.88 10.06
N MET A 12 11.69 -10.17 10.12
CA MET A 12 10.85 -10.11 11.32
C MET A 12 9.92 -11.33 11.37
N PRO A 13 10.00 -12.20 12.40
CA PRO A 13 9.11 -13.35 12.49
C PRO A 13 7.69 -12.88 12.77
N ASP A 14 6.73 -13.56 12.15
CA ASP A 14 5.30 -13.28 12.29
C ASP A 14 4.90 -11.83 11.94
N LEU A 15 5.48 -11.31 10.84
CA LEU A 15 5.37 -9.92 10.42
C LEU A 15 3.92 -9.41 10.36
N ARG A 16 3.00 -10.22 9.81
CA ARG A 16 1.60 -9.84 9.66
C ARG A 16 0.95 -9.49 11.01
N HIS A 17 1.12 -10.34 12.02
CA HIS A 17 0.54 -10.07 13.34
C HIS A 17 1.27 -8.92 14.03
N ARG A 18 2.59 -8.78 13.81
CA ARG A 18 3.34 -7.63 14.32
C ARG A 18 2.85 -6.32 13.72
N LEU A 19 2.61 -6.23 12.41
CA LEU A 19 2.09 -5.01 11.79
C LEU A 19 0.70 -4.61 12.31
N ARG A 20 -0.07 -5.55 12.88
CA ARG A 20 -1.32 -5.29 13.60
C ARG A 20 -1.13 -4.82 15.05
N GLN A 21 0.11 -4.63 15.49
CA GLN A 21 0.43 -4.05 16.79
C GLN A 21 0.97 -2.63 16.58
N LEU A 22 0.34 -1.64 17.22
CA LEU A 22 0.66 -0.21 17.03
C LEU A 22 2.16 0.10 17.16
N ARG A 23 2.83 -0.51 18.15
CA ARG A 23 4.28 -0.31 18.38
C ARG A 23 5.10 -0.67 17.16
N TRP A 24 4.83 -1.83 16.57
CA TRP A 24 5.56 -2.32 15.41
C TRP A 24 5.18 -1.57 14.15
N PHE A 25 3.90 -1.25 13.96
CA PHE A 25 3.45 -0.40 12.86
C PHE A 25 4.21 0.93 12.83
N ARG A 26 4.28 1.64 13.96
CA ARG A 26 5.01 2.91 14.09
C ARG A 26 6.50 2.73 13.85
N ALA A 27 7.11 1.67 14.40
CA ALA A 27 8.52 1.38 14.19
C ALA A 27 8.84 1.14 12.70
N SER A 28 8.07 0.27 12.03
CA SER A 28 8.24 -0.03 10.60
C SER A 28 8.02 1.20 9.71
N PHE A 29 7.04 2.04 10.04
CA PHE A 29 6.81 3.30 9.31
C PHE A 29 8.00 4.26 9.41
N ARG A 30 8.57 4.42 10.62
CA ARG A 30 9.77 5.25 10.83
C ARG A 30 11.00 4.67 10.13
N THR A 31 11.16 3.34 10.14
CA THR A 31 12.23 2.69 9.37
C THR A 31 12.09 2.99 7.88
N ASN A 32 10.88 2.90 7.33
CA ASN A 32 10.62 3.26 5.94
C ASN A 32 10.98 4.73 5.64
N ALA A 33 10.56 5.66 6.50
CA ALA A 33 10.89 7.07 6.34
C ALA A 33 12.41 7.32 6.31
N ARG A 34 13.17 6.66 7.19
CA ARG A 34 14.63 6.72 7.20
C ARG A 34 15.24 6.18 5.90
N LEU A 35 14.79 5.02 5.44
CA LEU A 35 15.29 4.41 4.20
C LEU A 35 15.00 5.29 2.98
N VAL A 36 13.81 5.91 2.91
CA VAL A 36 13.47 6.88 1.86
C VAL A 36 14.38 8.10 1.94
N THR A 37 14.65 8.61 3.14
CA THR A 37 15.60 9.72 3.35
C THR A 37 17.01 9.36 2.90
N GLU A 38 17.53 8.21 3.29
CA GLU A 38 18.88 7.74 2.93
C GLU A 38 19.00 7.52 1.41
N THR A 39 17.96 6.99 0.78
CA THR A 39 17.99 6.66 -0.65
C THR A 39 17.82 7.90 -1.53
N TYR A 40 16.83 8.75 -1.21
CA TYR A 40 16.37 9.83 -2.11
C TYR A 40 16.69 11.24 -1.60
N GLY A 41 17.19 11.37 -0.37
CA GLY A 41 17.61 12.64 0.22
C GLY A 41 16.48 13.52 0.74
N VAL A 42 15.28 12.97 0.96
CA VAL A 42 14.12 13.70 1.51
C VAL A 42 13.85 13.28 2.95
N GLY A 43 13.99 14.23 3.88
CA GLY A 43 13.68 14.03 5.30
C GLY A 43 12.19 14.17 5.60
N PHE A 44 11.73 13.53 6.67
CA PHE A 44 10.33 13.62 7.13
C PHE A 44 10.25 13.91 8.63
N GLU A 45 9.32 14.78 9.00
CA GLU A 45 8.80 14.86 10.36
C GLU A 45 7.54 13.97 10.45
N VAL A 46 7.42 13.16 11.50
CA VAL A 46 6.31 12.23 11.71
C VAL A 46 5.51 12.62 12.95
N ASP A 47 4.24 12.93 12.77
CA ASP A 47 3.27 13.17 13.83
C ASP A 47 2.72 11.83 14.33
N GLU A 48 3.12 11.47 15.55
CA GLU A 48 2.76 10.21 16.19
C GLU A 48 1.27 10.08 16.53
N LYS A 49 0.57 11.20 16.75
CA LYS A 49 -0.87 11.18 17.04
C LYS A 49 -1.63 10.88 15.76
N LYS A 50 -1.27 11.54 14.65
CA LYS A 50 -1.83 11.24 13.31
C LYS A 50 -1.55 9.80 12.88
N LEU A 51 -0.32 9.33 13.08
CA LEU A 51 0.05 7.96 12.72
C LEU A 51 -0.74 6.92 13.53
N THR A 52 -1.01 7.23 14.80
CA THR A 52 -1.87 6.39 15.66
C THR A 52 -3.32 6.39 15.17
N ARG A 53 -3.89 7.54 14.79
CA ARG A 53 -5.25 7.59 14.23
C ARG A 53 -5.37 6.79 12.94
N ALA A 54 -4.40 6.92 12.03
CA ALA A 54 -4.38 6.15 10.79
C ALA A 54 -4.36 4.64 11.06
N PHE A 55 -3.55 4.20 12.02
CA PHE A 55 -3.51 2.80 12.44
C PHE A 55 -4.84 2.32 13.01
N LEU A 56 -5.48 3.11 13.88
CA LEU A 56 -6.74 2.71 14.52
C LEU A 56 -7.87 2.59 13.49
N GLY A 57 -8.02 3.58 12.59
CA GLY A 57 -9.01 3.53 11.51
C GLY A 57 -8.78 2.36 10.55
N TRP A 58 -7.50 2.03 10.29
CA TRP A 58 -7.15 0.87 9.47
C TRP A 58 -7.55 -0.45 10.14
N VAL A 59 -7.22 -0.64 11.42
CA VAL A 59 -7.54 -1.87 12.16
C VAL A 59 -9.06 -2.07 12.22
N GLU A 60 -9.83 -1.01 12.45
CA GLU A 60 -11.29 -1.06 12.43
C GLU A 60 -11.82 -1.52 11.08
N THR A 61 -11.38 -0.88 9.98
CA THR A 61 -11.87 -1.18 8.64
C THR A 61 -11.47 -2.58 8.16
N VAL A 62 -10.26 -3.04 8.47
CA VAL A 62 -9.81 -4.41 8.17
C VAL A 62 -10.62 -5.43 8.97
N ASN A 63 -10.89 -5.18 10.25
CA ASN A 63 -11.66 -6.10 11.08
C ASN A 63 -13.10 -6.26 10.61
N ALA A 64 -13.72 -5.20 10.09
CA ALA A 64 -15.07 -5.24 9.52
C ALA A 64 -15.17 -6.13 8.27
N GLN A 65 -14.06 -6.36 7.57
CA GLN A 65 -14.04 -7.10 6.29
C GLN A 65 -13.16 -8.36 6.35
N LYS A 66 -12.68 -8.78 7.53
CA LYS A 66 -11.67 -9.83 7.69
C LYS A 66 -12.08 -11.22 7.19
N ASP A 67 -13.38 -11.48 7.08
CA ASP A 67 -13.90 -12.79 6.68
C ASP A 67 -13.57 -13.11 5.20
N TYR A 68 -13.41 -12.08 4.37
CA TYR A 68 -12.97 -12.23 2.96
C TYR A 68 -11.53 -12.76 2.85
N ALA A 69 -10.73 -12.68 3.91
CA ALA A 69 -9.40 -13.28 3.94
C ALA A 69 -9.41 -14.81 3.84
N GLY A 70 -10.55 -15.46 4.14
CA GLY A 70 -10.76 -16.89 3.95
C GLY A 70 -11.09 -17.29 2.52
N LEU A 71 -11.54 -16.33 1.68
CA LEU A 71 -11.89 -16.58 0.27
C LEU A 71 -10.68 -16.42 -0.66
N ASP A 72 -9.94 -15.31 -0.51
CA ASP A 72 -8.65 -15.13 -1.19
C ASP A 72 -7.67 -14.40 -0.26
N ARG A 73 -6.71 -15.18 0.26
CA ARG A 73 -5.73 -14.67 1.21
C ARG A 73 -4.77 -13.65 0.59
N LYS A 74 -4.32 -13.92 -0.64
CA LYS A 74 -3.33 -13.08 -1.34
C LYS A 74 -3.93 -11.73 -1.68
N ASP A 75 -5.16 -11.73 -2.21
CA ASP A 75 -5.89 -10.51 -2.55
C ASP A 75 -6.22 -9.69 -1.29
N PHE A 76 -6.68 -10.34 -0.22
CA PHE A 76 -7.03 -9.63 1.01
C PHE A 76 -5.83 -8.92 1.68
N ILE A 77 -4.61 -9.48 1.57
CA ILE A 77 -3.39 -8.81 2.07
C ILE A 77 -3.14 -7.50 1.32
N ILE A 78 -3.33 -7.49 0.00
CA ILE A 78 -3.16 -6.29 -0.83
C ILE A 78 -4.25 -5.27 -0.50
N PHE A 79 -5.49 -5.72 -0.42
CA PHE A 79 -6.62 -4.90 -0.03
C PHE A 79 -6.40 -4.23 1.35
N ALA A 80 -5.97 -5.00 2.36
CA ALA A 80 -5.67 -4.47 3.68
C ALA A 80 -4.52 -3.46 3.66
N ALA A 81 -3.54 -3.62 2.78
CA ALA A 81 -2.48 -2.63 2.55
C ALA A 81 -3.02 -1.36 1.88
N GLY A 82 -3.99 -1.49 0.98
CA GLY A 82 -4.70 -0.35 0.39
C GLY A 82 -5.50 0.43 1.43
N LEU A 83 -6.17 -0.27 2.35
CA LEU A 83 -6.92 0.37 3.43
C LEU A 83 -6.02 1.23 4.33
N VAL A 84 -4.84 0.73 4.71
CA VAL A 84 -3.90 1.56 5.50
C VAL A 84 -3.34 2.72 4.69
N LEU A 85 -3.11 2.56 3.38
CA LEU A 85 -2.68 3.65 2.52
C LEU A 85 -3.72 4.77 2.48
N CYS A 86 -5.01 4.42 2.39
CA CYS A 86 -6.13 5.37 2.46
C CYS A 86 -6.10 6.16 3.78
N GLU A 87 -5.92 5.47 4.92
CA GLU A 87 -5.84 6.14 6.23
C GLU A 87 -4.60 7.03 6.39
N LEU A 88 -3.44 6.62 5.87
CA LEU A 88 -2.22 7.43 5.87
C LEU A 88 -2.40 8.71 5.03
N ILE A 89 -3.09 8.62 3.89
CA ILE A 89 -3.40 9.77 3.04
C ILE A 89 -4.39 10.71 3.71
N ARG A 90 -5.40 10.15 4.41
CA ARG A 90 -6.41 10.94 5.12
C ARG A 90 -5.81 11.69 6.30
N GLU A 91 -5.03 11.01 7.13
CA GLU A 91 -4.46 11.59 8.36
C GLU A 91 -3.21 12.43 8.12
N GLN A 92 -2.49 12.16 7.02
CA GLN A 92 -1.23 12.81 6.64
C GLN A 92 -0.22 12.88 7.80
N PRO A 93 0.23 11.71 8.33
CA PRO A 93 1.07 11.67 9.52
C PRO A 93 2.52 12.09 9.30
N ALA A 94 2.97 12.27 8.06
CA ALA A 94 4.30 12.74 7.74
C ALA A 94 4.27 14.08 7.01
N LYS A 95 5.31 14.88 7.23
CA LYS A 95 5.57 16.10 6.46
C LYS A 95 6.98 16.10 5.94
N ALA A 96 7.14 16.33 4.64
CA ALA A 96 8.45 16.45 4.03
C ALA A 96 9.18 17.70 4.56
N LEU A 97 10.43 17.53 4.98
CA LEU A 97 11.29 18.62 5.39
C LEU A 97 11.96 19.25 4.17
N PRO A 98 12.25 20.55 4.19
CA PRO A 98 13.08 21.18 3.17
C PRO A 98 14.39 20.42 2.98
N ARG A 99 14.76 20.16 1.74
CA ARG A 99 15.98 19.41 1.41
C ARG A 99 17.18 20.18 1.98
N ARG A 100 17.97 19.50 2.82
CA ARG A 100 19.21 20.10 3.36
C ARG A 100 20.22 20.26 2.22
N LEU A 101 20.80 21.45 2.11
CA LEU A 101 21.93 21.72 1.22
C LEU A 101 23.05 20.70 1.52
N GLY A 102 23.44 19.92 0.50
CA GLY A 102 24.54 18.94 0.60
C GLY A 102 24.11 17.47 0.74
N ALA A 103 22.85 17.15 0.99
CA ALA A 103 22.36 15.77 0.97
C ALA A 103 22.30 15.26 -0.49
N LYS A 104 23.27 14.44 -0.90
CA LYS A 104 23.28 13.78 -2.21
C LYS A 104 22.42 12.50 -2.14
N PRO A 105 21.36 12.37 -2.96
CA PRO A 105 20.63 11.11 -3.08
C PRO A 105 21.58 10.00 -3.53
N VAL A 106 21.41 8.81 -2.96
CA VAL A 106 22.07 7.59 -3.45
C VAL A 106 21.45 7.16 -4.79
N ASP A 107 20.17 7.43 -4.99
CA ASP A 107 19.42 7.06 -6.19
C ASP A 107 18.62 8.24 -6.75
N LEU A 108 18.78 8.51 -8.04
CA LEU A 108 18.08 9.58 -8.75
C LEU A 108 16.92 9.08 -9.61
N SER A 109 16.74 7.76 -9.76
CA SER A 109 15.74 7.16 -10.68
C SER A 109 14.31 7.57 -10.38
N MET A 110 13.98 7.81 -9.10
CA MET A 110 12.65 8.22 -8.64
C MET A 110 12.58 9.71 -8.28
N ARG A 111 13.62 10.50 -8.59
CA ARG A 111 13.76 11.86 -8.05
C ARG A 111 12.58 12.76 -8.40
N GLU A 112 12.13 12.76 -9.64
CA GLU A 112 11.02 13.62 -10.08
C GLU A 112 9.73 13.30 -9.33
N ILE A 113 9.44 12.02 -9.11
CA ILE A 113 8.27 11.54 -8.37
C ILE A 113 8.37 11.91 -6.89
N VAL A 114 9.54 11.66 -6.28
CA VAL A 114 9.79 11.96 -4.87
C VAL A 114 9.72 13.46 -4.61
N ASP A 115 10.29 14.29 -5.48
CA ASP A 115 10.24 15.75 -5.36
C ASP A 115 8.81 16.29 -5.65
N PHE A 116 8.03 15.64 -6.52
CA PHE A 116 6.64 16.01 -6.84
C PHE A 116 5.66 15.79 -5.68
N TRP A 117 5.77 14.65 -5.00
CA TRP A 117 4.89 14.32 -3.88
C TRP A 117 5.56 13.37 -2.86
N PRO A 118 6.42 13.91 -1.99
CA PRO A 118 7.23 13.08 -1.10
C PRO A 118 6.40 12.28 -0.09
N GLU A 119 5.36 12.89 0.49
CA GLU A 119 4.49 12.21 1.45
C GLU A 119 3.74 11.04 0.80
N GLY A 120 3.19 11.23 -0.40
CA GLY A 120 2.52 10.16 -1.15
C GLY A 120 3.48 9.03 -1.51
N PHE A 121 4.70 9.35 -1.93
CA PHE A 121 5.74 8.37 -2.18
C PHE A 121 6.08 7.56 -0.92
N LEU A 122 6.25 8.24 0.23
CA LEU A 122 6.54 7.60 1.50
C LEU A 122 5.46 6.57 1.89
N TYR A 123 4.18 6.97 1.84
CA TYR A 123 3.07 6.10 2.23
C TYR A 123 2.92 4.90 1.28
N THR A 124 3.07 5.16 -0.02
CA THR A 124 2.99 4.11 -1.06
C THR A 124 4.13 3.11 -0.92
N ASN A 125 5.37 3.59 -0.73
CA ASN A 125 6.54 2.72 -0.57
C ASN A 125 6.43 1.85 0.70
N PHE A 126 5.90 2.42 1.79
CA PHE A 126 5.62 1.67 3.02
C PHE A 126 4.66 0.50 2.76
N CYS A 127 3.52 0.76 2.09
CA CYS A 127 2.50 -0.25 1.85
C CYS A 127 2.98 -1.34 0.89
N ILE A 128 3.65 -0.97 -0.21
CA ILE A 128 4.26 -1.93 -1.14
C ILE A 128 5.36 -2.75 -0.46
N GLY A 129 6.17 -2.12 0.39
CA GLY A 129 7.19 -2.80 1.19
C GLY A 129 6.62 -3.84 2.14
N ALA A 130 5.53 -3.49 2.84
CA ALA A 130 4.81 -4.41 3.70
C ALA A 130 4.20 -5.59 2.91
N VAL A 131 3.53 -5.32 1.78
CA VAL A 131 2.97 -6.36 0.90
C VAL A 131 4.07 -7.31 0.43
N ALA A 132 5.17 -6.77 -0.11
CA ALA A 132 6.26 -7.58 -0.64
C ALA A 132 6.92 -8.47 0.43
N ALA A 133 7.05 -7.95 1.66
CA ALA A 133 7.61 -8.70 2.78
C ALA A 133 6.65 -9.80 3.28
N ILE A 134 5.37 -9.49 3.44
CA ILE A 134 4.35 -10.48 3.82
C ILE A 134 4.25 -11.58 2.77
N PHE A 135 4.22 -11.21 1.47
CA PHE A 135 4.16 -12.20 0.39
C PHE A 135 5.36 -13.13 0.40
N GLN A 136 6.57 -12.59 0.61
CA GLN A 136 7.78 -13.39 0.71
C GLN A 136 7.72 -14.39 1.88
N GLN A 137 7.17 -13.97 3.03
CA GLN A 137 7.06 -14.82 4.22
C GLN A 137 5.95 -15.86 4.13
N GLU A 138 4.78 -15.50 3.60
CA GLU A 138 3.60 -16.37 3.57
C GLU A 138 3.56 -17.28 2.34
N PHE A 139 4.16 -16.88 1.23
CA PHE A 139 4.03 -17.58 -0.05
C PHE A 139 5.37 -17.89 -0.72
N GLY A 140 6.51 -17.52 -0.12
CA GLY A 140 7.83 -17.76 -0.70
C GLY A 140 8.20 -16.90 -1.91
N GLU A 141 7.31 -16.00 -2.33
CA GLU A 141 7.46 -15.16 -3.52
C GLU A 141 7.33 -13.69 -3.14
N ALA A 142 8.19 -12.84 -3.69
CA ALA A 142 8.01 -11.41 -3.56
C ALA A 142 7.22 -10.86 -4.74
N ARG A 143 6.22 -10.04 -4.45
CA ARG A 143 5.46 -9.35 -5.50
C ARG A 143 6.32 -8.28 -6.17
N SER A 144 6.30 -8.25 -7.50
CA SER A 144 6.94 -7.20 -8.29
C SER A 144 6.07 -5.95 -8.35
N ILE A 145 6.72 -4.80 -8.52
CA ILE A 145 6.04 -3.54 -8.83
C ILE A 145 5.87 -3.45 -10.35
N ASP A 146 4.72 -2.99 -10.79
CA ASP A 146 4.47 -2.68 -12.20
C ASP A 146 5.25 -1.44 -12.67
N LYS A 147 5.63 -1.39 -13.95
CA LYS A 147 6.41 -0.27 -14.51
C LYS A 147 5.69 1.07 -14.41
N CYS A 148 4.35 1.09 -14.34
CA CYS A 148 3.60 2.33 -14.20
C CYS A 148 3.93 3.11 -12.90
N ALA A 149 4.50 2.44 -11.88
CA ALA A 149 4.97 3.12 -10.67
C ALA A 149 6.18 4.05 -10.92
N ASP A 150 6.83 3.94 -12.09
CA ASP A 150 8.00 4.74 -12.48
C ASP A 150 7.61 5.94 -13.34
N GLU A 151 6.32 6.07 -13.65
CA GLU A 151 5.79 7.10 -14.53
C GLU A 151 5.24 8.28 -13.73
N LEU A 152 5.89 9.45 -13.82
CA LEU A 152 5.43 10.67 -13.13
C LEU A 152 3.96 11.01 -13.43
N ARG A 153 3.50 10.75 -14.66
CA ARG A 153 2.09 10.96 -15.05
C ARG A 153 1.12 10.13 -14.22
N THR A 154 1.47 8.89 -13.89
CA THR A 154 0.63 8.04 -13.04
C THR A 154 0.54 8.63 -11.63
N TRP A 155 1.62 9.20 -11.11
CA TRP A 155 1.62 9.88 -9.81
C TRP A 155 0.81 11.18 -9.80
N TRP A 156 0.78 11.94 -10.90
CA TRP A 156 -0.11 13.08 -11.05
C TRP A 156 -1.57 12.68 -10.94
N SER A 157 -1.99 11.72 -11.75
CA SER A 157 -3.37 11.19 -11.72
C SER A 157 -3.70 10.65 -10.33
N TYR A 158 -2.77 9.92 -9.71
CA TYR A 158 -2.93 9.40 -8.35
C TYR A 158 -3.21 10.52 -7.34
N LYS A 159 -2.35 11.53 -7.27
CA LYS A 159 -2.47 12.65 -6.33
C LYS A 159 -3.75 13.46 -6.53
N GLU A 160 -4.15 13.66 -7.78
CA GLU A 160 -5.38 14.37 -8.15
C GLU A 160 -6.62 13.59 -7.69
N ASN A 161 -6.71 12.31 -8.03
CA ASN A 161 -7.90 11.49 -7.79
C ASN A 161 -8.15 11.27 -6.29
N ILE A 162 -7.10 11.08 -5.47
CA ILE A 162 -7.29 10.93 -4.02
C ILE A 162 -7.70 12.21 -3.30
N ALA A 163 -7.46 13.38 -3.91
CA ALA A 163 -7.89 14.65 -3.33
C ALA A 163 -9.41 14.76 -3.36
N GLU A 164 -10.05 14.14 -4.36
CA GLU A 164 -11.49 13.98 -4.44
C GLU A 164 -11.99 12.81 -3.59
N MET A 165 -11.35 11.64 -3.71
CA MET A 165 -11.77 10.41 -3.03
C MET A 165 -10.57 9.60 -2.51
N PRO A 166 -10.25 9.65 -1.19
CA PRO A 166 -9.09 8.96 -0.63
C PRO A 166 -9.05 7.45 -0.88
N SER A 167 -10.21 6.79 -1.01
CA SER A 167 -10.29 5.34 -1.25
C SER A 167 -9.72 4.91 -2.62
N TYR A 168 -9.57 5.82 -3.59
CA TYR A 168 -8.85 5.55 -4.83
C TYR A 168 -7.39 5.16 -4.61
N ALA A 169 -6.81 5.45 -3.45
CA ALA A 169 -5.49 4.95 -3.09
C ALA A 169 -5.39 3.41 -3.14
N ILE A 170 -6.48 2.70 -2.87
CA ILE A 170 -6.53 1.23 -2.96
C ILE A 170 -6.40 0.80 -4.42
N ALA A 171 -7.14 1.44 -5.33
CA ALA A 171 -7.09 1.15 -6.76
C ALA A 171 -5.71 1.47 -7.38
N PHE A 172 -5.09 2.59 -6.97
CA PHE A 172 -3.72 2.89 -7.39
C PHE A 172 -2.70 1.89 -6.83
N LEU A 173 -2.86 1.41 -5.60
CA LEU A 173 -2.01 0.36 -5.06
C LEU A 173 -2.16 -0.95 -5.85
N ASP A 174 -3.39 -1.34 -6.19
CA ASP A 174 -3.66 -2.48 -7.08
C ASP A 174 -2.91 -2.32 -8.40
N LYS A 175 -3.03 -1.15 -9.04
CA LYS A 175 -2.33 -0.82 -10.29
C LYS A 175 -0.81 -0.93 -10.15
N PHE A 176 -0.22 -0.39 -9.09
CA PHE A 176 1.22 -0.47 -8.83
C PHE A 176 1.71 -1.91 -8.57
N LEU A 177 0.82 -2.81 -8.16
CA LEU A 177 1.11 -4.23 -7.93
C LEU A 177 0.69 -5.13 -9.11
N GLY A 178 0.40 -4.52 -10.27
CA GLY A 178 0.04 -5.20 -11.51
C GLY A 178 -1.34 -5.89 -11.47
N MET A 179 -2.22 -5.44 -10.57
CA MET A 179 -3.59 -5.94 -10.44
C MET A 179 -4.54 -5.05 -11.25
N GLU A 180 -5.66 -5.61 -11.70
CA GLU A 180 -6.76 -4.84 -12.27
C GLU A 180 -7.46 -4.03 -11.17
N PRO A 181 -7.46 -2.69 -11.21
CA PRO A 181 -8.04 -1.89 -10.14
C PRO A 181 -9.57 -1.87 -10.19
N ASN A 182 -10.21 -1.81 -9.02
CA ASN A 182 -11.64 -1.47 -8.93
C ASN A 182 -11.80 0.03 -8.66
N TRP A 183 -12.08 0.80 -9.71
CA TRP A 183 -12.28 2.25 -9.63
C TRP A 183 -13.66 2.68 -9.10
N LEU A 184 -14.64 1.77 -9.03
CA LEU A 184 -16.01 2.15 -8.64
C LEU A 184 -16.22 2.07 -7.13
N VAL A 185 -15.75 0.98 -6.52
CA VAL A 185 -15.91 0.70 -5.08
C VAL A 185 -14.63 0.07 -4.52
N PRO A 186 -13.52 0.84 -4.50
CA PRO A 186 -12.19 0.34 -4.15
C PRO A 186 -12.06 -0.18 -2.72
N ASP A 187 -12.89 0.31 -1.80
CA ASP A 187 -12.86 0.02 -0.36
C ASP A 187 -13.80 -1.12 0.09
N ILE A 188 -14.41 -1.83 -0.87
CA ILE A 188 -15.30 -2.95 -0.62
C ILE A 188 -14.65 -4.26 -1.06
N ALA A 189 -14.28 -5.12 -0.11
CA ALA A 189 -13.61 -6.39 -0.38
C ALA A 189 -14.45 -7.33 -1.26
N SER A 190 -15.76 -7.44 -1.03
CA SER A 190 -16.65 -8.29 -1.85
C SER A 190 -16.71 -7.86 -3.32
N ALA A 191 -16.42 -6.59 -3.61
CA ALA A 191 -16.42 -6.07 -4.97
C ALA A 191 -15.08 -6.32 -5.70
N ARG A 192 -14.09 -6.94 -5.06
CA ARG A 192 -12.80 -7.27 -5.70
C ARG A 192 -12.98 -8.48 -6.62
N ALA A 193 -12.30 -8.45 -7.78
CA ALA A 193 -12.45 -9.48 -8.80
C ALA A 193 -12.10 -10.89 -8.30
N ALA A 194 -11.03 -11.02 -7.49
CA ALA A 194 -10.64 -12.29 -6.89
C ALA A 194 -11.71 -12.85 -5.95
N ILE A 195 -12.33 -11.98 -5.15
CA ILE A 195 -13.38 -12.35 -4.21
C ILE A 195 -14.67 -12.74 -4.94
N ARG A 196 -15.13 -11.95 -5.92
CA ARG A 196 -16.28 -12.32 -6.76
C ARG A 196 -16.09 -13.68 -7.45
N LYS A 197 -14.89 -13.92 -7.98
CA LYS A 197 -14.53 -15.20 -8.59
C LYS A 197 -14.61 -16.36 -7.58
N ALA A 198 -14.12 -16.16 -6.35
CA ALA A 198 -14.20 -17.15 -5.28
C ALA A 198 -15.65 -17.43 -4.84
N LEU A 199 -16.53 -16.42 -4.89
CA LEU A 199 -17.97 -16.55 -4.63
C LEU A 199 -18.76 -17.18 -5.79
N GLY A 200 -18.13 -17.43 -6.94
CA GLY A 200 -18.78 -18.03 -8.12
C GLY A 200 -19.50 -17.05 -9.03
N GLU A 201 -19.40 -15.74 -8.76
CA GLU A 201 -19.95 -14.67 -9.59
C GLU A 201 -19.08 -14.50 -10.85
N GLY A 202 -19.32 -15.35 -11.84
CA GLY A 202 -18.57 -15.36 -13.11
C GLY A 202 -18.61 -16.66 -13.91
N ARG A 203 -19.29 -17.72 -13.45
CA ARG A 203 -19.61 -18.86 -14.32
C ARG A 203 -20.90 -18.57 -15.10
N PRO A 204 -20.93 -18.71 -16.44
CA PRO A 204 -22.19 -18.84 -17.15
C PRO A 204 -22.96 -20.01 -16.55
N SER A 205 -24.27 -19.83 -16.38
CA SER A 205 -25.17 -20.93 -16.01
C SER A 205 -25.15 -21.99 -17.12
N GLU A 206 -24.33 -23.02 -16.99
CA GLU A 206 -24.48 -24.29 -17.75
C GLU A 206 -25.67 -25.10 -17.21
N ALA A 207 -26.82 -24.46 -17.11
CA ALA A 207 -28.07 -25.11 -16.77
C ALA A 207 -29.16 -24.44 -17.62
N LEU A 208 -29.37 -25.00 -18.81
CA LEU A 208 -30.62 -25.12 -19.57
C LEU A 208 -30.27 -25.80 -20.92
N GLY A 209 -29.74 -27.02 -20.82
CA GLY A 209 -29.48 -27.90 -21.96
C GLY A 209 -29.99 -29.29 -21.61
N GLY A 210 -31.30 -29.48 -21.75
CA GLY A 210 -31.94 -30.77 -21.50
C GLY A 210 -33.39 -30.62 -21.08
N LEU A 211 -34.24 -30.24 -22.03
CA LEU A 211 -35.60 -30.77 -22.22
C LEU A 211 -35.96 -30.62 -23.71
#